data_AF-F9PPT8-F1
#
_entry.id   AF-F9PPT8-F1
#
_cell.length_a   1.000
_cell.length_b   1.000
_cell.length_c   1.000
_cell.angle_alpha   90.00
_cell.angle_beta   90.00
_cell.angle_gamma   90.00
#
_symmetry.space_group_name_H-M   'P 1'
#
loop_
_entity.id
_entity.type
_entity.pdbx_description
1 polymer ?
#
loop_
_entity_poly.entity_id
_entity_poly.type
_entity_poly.pdbx_seq_one_letter_code
_entity_poly.pdbx_strand_id
1 'polypeptide(L)'
;MKKRIALLVYPDFSLQEVANLMYIFRWYFDTFTDVIYPELNPVRSEEGILINPVKTCSDFCKDDYDCLILSGCSDLRQPIRNKKIKEFLGSFVNDDNFVIGAICSSPIFLAQAGLLKGKNIRILYLLR
;
A
#
# COMPACT_ATOMS: atom_id res chain seq x y z
N MET A 1 10.91 -20.26 -3.38
CA MET A 1 9.87 -19.94 -2.36
C MET A 1 8.82 -19.09 -3.03
N LYS A 2 7.53 -19.39 -2.89
CA LYS A 2 6.47 -18.50 -3.37
C LYS A 2 6.39 -17.32 -2.40
N LYS A 3 6.89 -16.17 -2.82
CA LYS A 3 6.81 -14.92 -2.07
C LYS A 3 5.50 -14.21 -2.44
N ARG A 4 4.89 -13.51 -1.48
CA ARG A 4 3.54 -12.92 -1.60
C ARG A 4 3.62 -11.44 -1.96
N ILE A 5 2.51 -10.86 -2.38
CA ILE A 5 2.38 -9.40 -2.57
C ILE A 5 1.61 -8.81 -1.40
N ALA A 6 2.09 -7.73 -0.79
CA ALA A 6 1.33 -7.00 0.22
C ALA A 6 0.65 -5.78 -0.40
N LEU A 7 -0.63 -5.58 -0.09
CA LEU A 7 -1.39 -4.38 -0.43
C LEU A 7 -1.74 -3.65 0.87
N LEU A 8 -1.13 -2.49 1.10
CA LEU A 8 -1.54 -1.62 2.20
C LEU A 8 -2.79 -0.85 1.79
N VAL A 9 -3.88 -1.07 2.51
CA VAL A 9 -5.14 -0.35 2.29
C VAL A 9 -5.32 0.74 3.34
N TYR A 10 -6.28 1.64 3.09
CA TYR A 10 -6.75 2.68 4.00
C TYR A 10 -8.14 3.12 3.56
N PRO A 11 -8.90 3.85 4.39
CA PRO A 11 -10.19 4.39 3.98
C PRO A 11 -10.09 5.10 2.62
N ASP A 12 -11.04 4.78 1.73
CA ASP A 12 -11.19 5.36 0.41
C ASP A 12 -10.06 5.02 -0.58
N PHE A 13 -9.28 3.95 -0.34
CA PHE A 13 -8.29 3.46 -1.30
C PHE A 13 -8.94 3.03 -2.63
N SER A 14 -8.22 3.18 -3.74
CA SER A 14 -8.67 2.78 -5.08
C SER A 14 -8.44 1.30 -5.33
N LEU A 15 -9.50 0.50 -5.36
CA LEU A 15 -9.41 -0.91 -5.75
C LEU A 15 -9.11 -1.03 -7.26
N GLN A 16 -9.64 -0.10 -8.06
CA GLN A 16 -9.44 -0.06 -9.51
C GLN A 16 -7.95 -0.01 -9.89
N GLU A 17 -7.14 0.78 -9.19
CA GLU A 17 -5.72 0.95 -9.50
C GLU A 17 -4.88 -0.32 -9.28
N VAL A 18 -5.34 -1.24 -8.43
CA VAL A 18 -4.59 -2.45 -8.05
C VAL A 18 -5.22 -3.74 -8.54
N ALA A 19 -6.50 -3.72 -8.98
CA ALA A 19 -7.22 -4.92 -9.40
C ALA A 19 -6.52 -5.68 -10.55
N ASN A 20 -6.07 -4.97 -11.59
CA ASN A 20 -5.35 -5.59 -12.71
C ASN A 20 -3.98 -6.15 -12.29
N LEU A 21 -3.29 -5.46 -11.38
CA LEU A 21 -2.01 -5.91 -10.84
C LEU A 21 -2.21 -7.23 -10.05
N MET A 22 -3.21 -7.25 -9.16
CA MET A 22 -3.60 -8.44 -8.40
C MET A 22 -4.00 -9.61 -9.32
N TYR A 23 -4.75 -9.32 -10.38
CA TYR A 23 -5.11 -10.32 -11.40
C TYR A 23 -3.86 -10.93 -12.06
N ILE A 24 -2.91 -10.10 -12.48
CA ILE A 24 -1.68 -10.58 -13.11
C ILE A 24 -0.88 -11.48 -12.15
N PHE A 25 -0.67 -11.04 -10.91
CA PHE A 25 0.05 -11.83 -9.90
C PHE A 25 -0.63 -13.17 -9.62
N ARG A 26 -1.97 -13.19 -9.56
CA ARG A 26 -2.69 -14.44 -9.36
C ARG A 26 -2.50 -15.39 -10.54
N TRP A 27 -2.80 -14.93 -11.75
CA TRP A 27 -2.95 -15.83 -12.89
C TRP A 27 -1.64 -16.22 -13.57
N TYR A 28 -0.64 -15.34 -13.53
CA TYR A 28 0.65 -15.61 -14.18
C TYR A 28 1.73 -16.09 -13.21
N PHE A 29 1.56 -15.85 -11.91
CA PHE A 29 2.59 -16.16 -10.91
C PHE A 29 2.09 -17.05 -9.75
N ASP A 30 0.79 -17.42 -9.74
CA ASP A 30 0.17 -18.20 -8.66
C ASP A 30 0.43 -17.60 -7.26
N THR A 31 0.38 -16.26 -7.20
CA THR A 31 0.67 -15.49 -5.99
C THR A 31 -0.61 -14.83 -5.46
N PHE A 32 -0.79 -14.91 -4.15
CA PHE A 32 -1.88 -14.22 -3.44
C PHE A 32 -1.41 -12.83 -2.99
N THR A 33 -2.35 -11.89 -2.99
CA THR A 33 -2.17 -10.56 -2.40
C THR A 33 -2.74 -10.58 -0.98
N ASP A 34 -1.90 -10.24 0.01
CA ASP A 34 -2.35 -10.01 1.37
C ASP A 34 -2.72 -8.55 1.57
N VAL A 35 -3.92 -8.33 2.10
CA VAL A 35 -4.40 -7.01 2.46
C VAL A 35 -3.92 -6.68 3.87
N ILE A 36 -3.14 -5.60 3.99
CA ILE A 36 -2.53 -5.12 5.22
C ILE A 36 -3.19 -3.80 5.63
N TYR A 37 -3.49 -3.64 6.92
CA TYR A 37 -3.99 -2.41 7.52
C TYR A 37 -3.49 -2.31 8.97
N PRO A 38 -3.44 -1.16 9.65
CA PRO A 38 -3.02 -1.12 11.05
C PRO A 38 -3.91 -1.91 12.03
N GLU A 39 -5.14 -2.23 11.64
CA GLU A 39 -6.14 -2.93 12.44
C GLU A 39 -6.85 -4.00 11.58
N LEU A 40 -7.54 -4.97 12.20
CA LEU A 40 -8.27 -6.04 11.47
C LEU A 40 -9.76 -5.70 11.24
N ASN A 41 -10.12 -4.42 11.26
CA ASN A 41 -11.46 -3.96 10.92
C ASN A 41 -11.64 -3.82 9.40
N PRO A 42 -12.88 -3.98 8.89
CA PRO A 42 -13.16 -3.76 7.48
C PRO A 42 -12.74 -2.35 7.02
N VAL A 43 -12.09 -2.27 5.85
CA VAL A 43 -11.70 -1.03 5.19
C VAL A 43 -12.53 -0.86 3.93
N ARG A 44 -13.12 0.32 3.75
CA ARG A 44 -13.94 0.65 2.58
C ARG A 44 -13.08 1.28 1.48
N SER A 45 -13.17 0.76 0.26
CA SER A 45 -12.56 1.37 -0.94
C SER A 45 -13.37 2.57 -1.44
N GLU A 46 -12.80 3.39 -2.33
CA GLU A 46 -13.54 4.51 -2.94
C GLU A 46 -14.75 4.07 -3.77
N GLU A 47 -14.73 2.84 -4.30
CA GLU A 47 -15.85 2.21 -5.01
C GLU A 47 -16.91 1.65 -4.05
N GLY A 48 -16.71 1.75 -2.73
CA GLY A 48 -17.66 1.34 -1.71
C GLY A 48 -17.55 -0.12 -1.26
N ILE A 49 -16.55 -0.88 -1.75
CA ILE A 49 -16.32 -2.28 -1.37
C ILE A 49 -15.67 -2.36 0.00
N LEU A 50 -16.19 -3.23 0.86
CA LEU A 50 -15.58 -3.54 2.16
C LEU A 50 -14.61 -4.71 2.03
N ILE A 51 -13.36 -4.49 2.46
CA ILE A 51 -12.31 -5.51 2.48
C ILE A 51 -11.88 -5.76 3.92
N ASN A 52 -11.74 -7.02 4.29
CA ASN A 52 -11.17 -7.42 5.58
C ASN A 52 -9.65 -7.59 5.43
N PRO A 53 -8.83 -6.82 6.16
CA PRO A 53 -7.40 -7.05 6.25
C PRO A 53 -7.13 -8.44 6.81
N VAL A 54 -6.14 -9.13 6.27
CA VAL A 54 -5.73 -10.47 6.73
C VAL A 54 -4.58 -10.40 7.73
N LYS A 55 -3.92 -9.24 7.82
CA LYS A 55 -2.73 -9.04 8.64
C LYS A 55 -2.60 -7.57 9.03
N THR A 56 -2.10 -7.31 10.24
CA THR A 56 -1.87 -5.95 10.71
C THR A 56 -0.52 -5.38 10.23
N CYS A 57 -0.35 -4.07 10.24
CA CYS A 57 0.97 -3.45 10.01
C CYS A 57 2.04 -3.92 11.03
N SER A 58 1.65 -4.28 12.26
CA SER A 58 2.57 -4.82 13.28
C SER A 58 2.94 -6.27 13.04
N ASP A 59 2.06 -7.08 12.44
CA ASP A 59 2.30 -8.50 12.14
C ASP A 59 3.00 -8.70 10.77
N PHE A 60 3.25 -7.61 10.06
CA PHE A 60 3.94 -7.60 8.78
C PHE A 60 5.42 -7.97 8.95
N CYS A 61 5.88 -8.99 8.23
CA CYS A 61 7.29 -9.34 8.12
C CYS A 61 7.70 -9.24 6.65
N LYS A 62 8.67 -8.37 6.35
CA LYS A 62 9.08 -8.07 4.96
C LYS A 62 9.60 -9.30 4.21
N ASP A 63 10.19 -10.26 4.92
CA ASP A 63 10.77 -11.47 4.31
C ASP A 63 9.71 -12.42 3.73
N ASP A 64 8.43 -12.26 4.11
CA ASP A 64 7.29 -12.98 3.56
C ASP A 64 6.86 -12.46 2.17
N TYR A 65 7.30 -11.25 1.79
CA TYR A 65 6.77 -10.50 0.66
C TYR A 65 7.85 -10.12 -0.36
N ASP A 66 7.45 -10.07 -1.64
CA ASP A 66 8.31 -9.52 -2.71
C ASP A 66 8.24 -8.00 -2.76
N CYS A 67 7.06 -7.44 -2.48
CA CYS A 67 6.85 -5.99 -2.50
C CYS A 67 5.63 -5.58 -1.67
N LEU A 68 5.58 -4.28 -1.40
CA LEU A 68 4.43 -3.57 -0.84
C LEU A 68 3.85 -2.63 -1.89
N ILE A 69 2.54 -2.70 -2.08
CA ILE A 69 1.79 -1.86 -3.03
C ILE A 69 0.87 -0.91 -2.25
N LEU A 70 0.80 0.33 -2.72
CA LEU A 70 -0.14 1.36 -2.28
C LEU A 70 -0.88 1.92 -3.51
N SER A 71 -2.21 1.95 -3.47
CA SER A 71 -3.05 2.63 -4.46
C SER A 71 -3.31 4.07 -4.07
N GLY A 72 -3.77 4.92 -4.97
CA GLY A 72 -4.41 6.18 -4.60
C GLY A 72 -5.62 6.00 -3.68
N CYS A 73 -6.19 7.12 -3.27
CA CYS A 73 -7.48 7.21 -2.61
C CYS A 73 -8.18 8.51 -2.98
N SER A 74 -9.51 8.47 -3.00
CA SER A 74 -10.35 9.64 -3.23
C SER A 74 -10.37 10.66 -2.08
N ASP A 75 -10.08 10.23 -0.83
CA ASP A 75 -9.98 11.11 0.34
C ASP A 75 -8.71 10.86 1.18
N LEU A 76 -7.78 11.82 1.12
CA LEU A 76 -6.51 11.76 1.86
C LEU A 76 -6.63 12.14 3.34
N ARG A 77 -7.73 12.76 3.78
CA ARG A 77 -7.82 13.43 5.10
C ARG A 77 -7.62 12.47 6.27
N GLN A 78 -8.21 11.28 6.20
CA GLN A 78 -8.05 10.27 7.24
C GLN A 78 -6.72 9.52 7.13
N PRO A 79 -6.34 8.96 5.96
CA PRO A 79 -5.12 8.16 5.84
C PRO A 79 -3.85 8.95 6.16
N ILE A 80 -3.76 10.23 5.74
CA ILE A 80 -2.56 11.05 5.98
C ILE A 80 -2.34 11.40 7.46
N ARG A 81 -3.37 11.30 8.30
CA ARG A 81 -3.30 11.55 9.74
C ARG A 81 -3.06 10.27 10.54
N ASN A 82 -3.10 9.10 9.88
CA ASN A 82 -2.92 7.82 10.54
C ASN A 82 -1.44 7.59 10.88
N LYS A 83 -1.09 7.79 12.14
CA LYS A 83 0.28 7.61 12.64
C LYS A 83 0.79 6.19 12.45
N LYS A 84 -0.05 5.17 12.61
CA LYS A 84 0.35 3.77 12.44
C LYS A 84 0.77 3.47 10.98
N ILE A 85 0.07 4.04 9.99
CA ILE A 85 0.48 3.95 8.59
C ILE A 85 1.83 4.63 8.38
N LYS A 86 1.99 5.86 8.90
CA LYS A 86 3.25 6.61 8.79
C LYS A 86 4.42 5.86 9.44
N GLU A 87 4.23 5.31 10.63
CA GLU A 87 5.24 4.54 11.38
C GLU A 87 5.59 3.25 10.65
N PHE A 88 4.59 2.52 10.14
CA PHE A 88 4.78 1.33 9.33
C PHE A 88 5.64 1.63 8.09
N LEU A 89 5.28 2.64 7.30
CA LEU A 89 6.08 3.05 6.14
C LEU A 89 7.46 3.57 6.55
N GLY A 90 7.56 4.27 7.68
CA GLY A 90 8.82 4.75 8.24
C GLY A 90 9.81 3.63 8.60
N SER A 91 9.32 2.41 8.86
CA SER A 91 10.18 1.25 9.13
C SER A 91 11.05 0.82 7.94
N PHE A 92 10.69 1.24 6.73
CA PHE A 92 11.45 0.97 5.49
C PHE A 92 12.48 2.06 5.16
N VAL A 93 12.64 3.08 6.02
CA VAL A 93 13.65 4.12 5.79
C VAL A 93 15.05 3.50 5.80
N ASN A 94 15.84 3.80 4.78
CA ASN A 94 17.15 3.20 4.50
C ASN A 94 17.12 1.70 4.13
N ASP A 95 15.94 1.11 3.86
CA ASP A 95 15.84 -0.19 3.21
C ASP A 95 15.77 0.01 1.69
N ASP A 96 16.91 -0.17 1.02
CA ASP A 96 17.01 -0.05 -0.43
C ASP A 96 16.74 -1.37 -1.18
N ASN A 97 16.49 -2.47 -0.46
CA ASN A 97 16.27 -3.79 -1.05
C ASN A 97 14.78 -4.13 -1.19
N PHE A 98 13.94 -3.61 -0.30
CA PHE A 98 12.50 -3.90 -0.33
C PHE A 98 11.76 -3.01 -1.32
N VAL A 99 11.00 -3.62 -2.24
CA VAL A 99 10.30 -2.91 -3.31
C VAL A 99 8.98 -2.36 -2.80
N ILE A 100 8.78 -1.05 -2.97
CA ILE A 100 7.52 -0.37 -2.66
C ILE A 100 6.98 0.30 -3.93
N GLY A 101 5.80 -0.13 -4.38
CA GLY A 101 5.05 0.47 -5.48
C GLY A 101 3.98 1.42 -4.96
N ALA A 102 3.95 2.65 -5.45
CA ALA A 102 2.95 3.66 -5.07
C ALA A 102 2.32 4.25 -6.34
N ILE A 103 0.99 4.17 -6.43
CA ILE A 103 0.19 4.63 -7.57
C ILE A 103 -0.61 5.87 -7.18
N CYS A 104 -0.79 6.79 -8.14
CA CYS A 104 -1.63 7.99 -8.02
C CYS A 104 -1.24 8.87 -6.82
N SER A 105 -2.13 9.05 -5.83
CA SER A 105 -1.90 9.92 -4.67
C SER A 105 -1.03 9.29 -3.58
N SER A 106 -0.84 7.97 -3.57
CA SER A 106 -0.11 7.28 -2.51
C SER A 106 1.39 7.62 -2.33
N PRO A 107 2.13 8.15 -3.32
CA PRO A 107 3.48 8.65 -3.07
C PRO A 107 3.55 9.71 -1.96
N ILE A 108 2.45 10.41 -1.67
CA ILE A 108 2.39 11.35 -0.54
C ILE A 108 2.65 10.68 0.81
N PHE A 109 2.20 9.43 1.00
CA PHE A 109 2.44 8.69 2.24
C PHE A 109 3.91 8.32 2.39
N LEU A 110 4.56 7.95 1.28
CA LEU A 110 6.01 7.70 1.25
C LEU A 110 6.79 8.99 1.56
N ALA A 111 6.36 10.12 1.00
CA ALA A 111 6.97 11.43 1.29
C ALA A 111 6.87 11.76 2.78
N GLN A 112 5.68 11.59 3.36
CA GLN A 112 5.40 11.87 4.77
C GLN A 112 6.20 10.95 5.72
N ALA A 113 6.43 9.70 5.31
CA ALA A 113 7.25 8.74 6.04
C ALA A 113 8.77 8.97 5.87
N GLY A 114 9.19 9.84 4.95
CA GLY A 114 10.59 10.17 4.70
C GLY A 114 11.31 9.23 3.72
N LEU A 115 10.58 8.33 3.06
CA LEU A 115 11.12 7.32 2.13
C LEU A 115 11.59 7.91 0.79
N LEU A 116 11.17 9.13 0.47
CA LEU A 116 11.41 9.77 -0.83
C LEU A 116 12.62 10.70 -0.85
N LYS A 117 13.33 10.88 0.27
CA LYS A 117 14.52 11.75 0.33
C LYS A 117 15.59 11.23 -0.62
N GLY A 118 15.99 12.06 -1.59
CA GLY A 118 17.03 11.71 -2.56
C GLY A 118 16.62 10.69 -3.63
N LYS A 119 15.33 10.30 -3.71
CA LYS A 119 14.82 9.39 -4.74
C LYS A 119 14.10 10.18 -5.85
N ASN A 120 14.20 9.72 -7.10
CA ASN A 120 13.44 10.28 -8.21
C ASN A 120 12.02 9.72 -8.19
N ILE A 121 11.01 10.59 -8.07
CA ILE A 121 9.60 10.19 -8.11
C ILE A 121 8.90 10.92 -9.26
N ARG A 122 8.10 10.18 -10.03
CA ARG A 122 7.13 10.76 -10.96
C ARG A 122 5.75 10.68 -10.31
N ILE A 123 5.27 11.82 -9.83
CA ILE A 123 3.91 11.93 -9.29
C ILE A 123 3.03 12.52 -10.39
N LEU A 124 2.03 11.77 -10.84
CA LEU A 124 1.03 12.28 -11.76
C LEU A 124 -0.05 13.03 -10.95
N TYR A 125 0.14 14.32 -10.71
CA TYR A 125 -0.90 15.15 -10.09
C TYR A 125 -1.90 15.65 -11.14
N LEU A 126 -3.13 15.20 -11.04
CA LEU A 126 -4.33 15.95 -11.42
C LEU A 126 -4.97 16.47 -10.12
N LEU A 127 -4.38 17.52 -9.54
CA LEU A 127 -5.11 18.33 -8.56
C LEU A 127 -6.12 19.15 -9.36
N ARG A 128 -7.41 18.82 -9.24
CA ARG A 128 -8.49 19.73 -9.55
C ARG A 128 -9.00 20.34 -8.26
#